data_AF-A0A448Z4H3-F1
#
_entry.id   AF-A0A448Z4H3-F1
#
_cell.length_a   1.000
_cell.length_b   1.000
_cell.length_c   1.000
_cell.angle_alpha   90.00
_cell.angle_beta   90.00
_cell.angle_gamma   90.00
#
_symmetry.space_group_name_H-M   'P 1'
#
loop_
_entity.id
_entity.type
_entity.pdbx_description
1 polymer ?
#
loop_
_entity_poly.entity_id
_entity_poly.type
_entity_poly.pdbx_seq_one_letter_code
_entity_poly.pdbx_strand_id
1 'polypeptide(L)'
;MSSAKKITLSISLSAAIIEWLDASAKSQSLPSQSKVIRCCINCVALGDVKMTTDGNVSPSVCPSEYRTLNIEVAPQQIDWIDSVVSKIEGSSQSEIIQSVLTSCMNADKDVVFGVVRCKSKVTACEGAQAVIDSLSKQYGKDNVEIKEEISLL
;
A
#
# COMPACT_ATOMS: atom_id res chain seq x y z
N MET A 1 2.75 18.28 -14.70
CA MET A 1 2.57 17.57 -13.42
C MET A 1 3.94 17.22 -12.87
N SER A 2 4.36 17.84 -11.76
CA SER A 2 5.62 17.45 -11.12
C SER A 2 5.38 16.09 -10.46
N SER A 3 5.94 15.01 -11.02
CA SER A 3 6.02 13.74 -10.28
C SER A 3 6.87 14.03 -9.06
N ALA A 4 6.24 14.23 -7.91
CA ALA A 4 6.95 14.37 -6.65
C ALA A 4 7.95 13.21 -6.54
N LYS A 5 9.23 13.55 -6.39
CA LYS A 5 10.32 12.59 -6.36
C LYS A 5 10.01 11.56 -5.27
N LYS A 6 9.88 10.29 -5.68
CA LYS A 6 9.68 9.20 -4.72
C LYS A 6 10.92 9.03 -3.87
N ILE A 7 10.73 8.61 -2.63
CA ILE A 7 11.79 8.31 -1.68
C ILE A 7 12.01 6.80 -1.68
N THR A 8 13.26 6.36 -1.74
CA THR A 8 13.62 4.94 -1.66
C THR A 8 13.85 4.56 -0.21
N LEU A 9 13.13 3.53 0.26
CA LEU A 9 13.35 2.90 1.55
C LEU A 9 13.87 1.47 1.37
N SER A 10 14.81 1.07 2.22
CA SER A 10 15.23 -0.32 2.33
C SER A 10 14.52 -0.95 3.52
N ILE A 11 13.66 -1.94 3.26
CA ILE A 11 12.90 -2.65 4.29
C ILE A 11 13.18 -4.15 4.22
N SER A 12 13.24 -4.80 5.37
CA SER A 12 13.36 -6.26 5.43
C SER A 12 11.97 -6.87 5.53
N LEU A 13 11.64 -7.78 4.62
CA LEU A 13 10.33 -8.45 4.55
C LEU A 13 10.52 -9.97 4.48
N SER A 14 9.56 -10.74 5.01
CA SER A 14 9.56 -12.19 4.86
C SER A 14 9.33 -12.61 3.40
N ALA A 15 9.83 -13.78 3.02
CA ALA A 15 9.64 -14.34 1.69
C ALA A 15 8.15 -14.41 1.29
N ALA A 16 7.27 -14.80 2.22
CA ALA A 16 5.83 -14.86 1.99
C ALA A 16 5.21 -13.50 1.61
N ILE A 17 5.63 -12.41 2.26
CA ILE A 17 5.17 -11.05 1.91
C ILE A 17 5.68 -10.67 0.52
N ILE A 18 6.93 -10.98 0.20
CA ILE A 18 7.53 -10.66 -1.11
C ILE A 18 6.80 -11.42 -2.22
N GLU A 19 6.54 -12.71 -2.04
CA GLU A 19 5.78 -13.53 -2.99
C GLU A 19 4.36 -12.99 -3.18
N TRP A 20 3.70 -12.58 -2.10
CA TRP A 20 2.39 -11.95 -2.18
C TRP A 20 2.44 -10.61 -2.93
N LEU A 21 3.47 -9.79 -2.71
CA LEU A 21 3.67 -8.53 -3.44
C LEU A 21 3.85 -8.77 -4.94
N ASP A 22 4.62 -9.78 -5.33
CA ASP A 22 4.80 -10.17 -6.73
C ASP A 22 3.51 -10.68 -7.38
N ALA A 23 2.80 -11.57 -6.70
CA ALA A 23 1.53 -12.10 -7.17
C ALA A 23 0.48 -10.99 -7.29
N SER A 24 0.44 -10.07 -6.33
CA SER A 24 -0.47 -8.92 -6.35
C SER A 24 -0.11 -7.94 -7.45
N ALA A 25 1.17 -7.61 -7.64
CA ALA A 25 1.58 -6.73 -8.73
C ALA A 25 1.17 -7.30 -10.10
N LYS A 26 1.40 -8.60 -10.33
CA LYS A 26 1.01 -9.28 -11.58
C LYS A 26 -0.50 -9.33 -11.77
N SER A 27 -1.25 -9.82 -10.78
CA SER A 27 -2.70 -9.99 -10.89
C SER A 27 -3.45 -8.66 -11.04
N GLN A 28 -2.89 -7.59 -10.50
CA GLN A 28 -3.45 -6.23 -10.57
C GLN A 28 -2.88 -5.41 -11.74
N SER A 29 -2.05 -6.01 -12.60
CA SER A 29 -1.35 -5.32 -13.69
C SER A 29 -0.60 -4.05 -13.23
N LEU A 30 -0.06 -4.08 -12.02
CA LEU A 30 0.71 -2.98 -11.45
C LEU A 30 2.18 -3.10 -11.87
N PRO A 31 2.86 -1.95 -12.12
CA PRO A 31 4.21 -1.95 -12.69
C PRO A 31 5.29 -2.43 -11.72
N SER A 32 5.02 -2.48 -10.41
CA SER A 32 6.02 -2.90 -9.41
C SER A 32 5.41 -3.22 -8.06
N GLN A 33 6.16 -3.99 -7.25
CA GLN A 33 5.88 -4.21 -5.82
C GLN A 33 5.75 -2.87 -5.06
N SER A 34 6.60 -1.88 -5.37
CA SER A 34 6.49 -0.53 -4.79
C SER A 34 5.10 0.07 -5.00
N LYS A 35 4.43 -0.17 -6.14
CA LYS A 35 3.06 0.32 -6.35
C LYS A 35 2.06 -0.40 -5.45
N VAL A 36 2.18 -1.71 -5.28
CA VAL A 36 1.35 -2.50 -4.35
C VAL A 36 1.46 -1.98 -2.93
N ILE A 37 2.70 -1.77 -2.45
CA ILE A 37 2.96 -1.25 -1.10
C ILE A 37 2.33 0.14 -0.92
N ARG A 38 2.47 1.03 -1.91
CA ARG A 38 1.83 2.36 -1.86
C ARG A 38 0.30 2.27 -1.81
N CYS A 39 -0.31 1.32 -2.50
CA CYS A 39 -1.76 1.10 -2.41
C CYS A 39 -2.15 0.64 -1.00
N CYS A 40 -1.38 -0.27 -0.39
CA CYS A 40 -1.60 -0.75 0.97
C CYS A 40 -1.48 0.38 2.00
N ILE A 41 -0.43 1.21 1.89
CA ILE A 41 -0.25 2.37 2.78
C ILE A 41 -1.46 3.32 2.68
N ASN A 42 -1.89 3.66 1.47
CA ASN A 42 -3.05 4.55 1.31
C ASN A 42 -4.33 3.93 1.86
N CYS A 43 -4.54 2.63 1.62
CA CYS A 43 -5.70 1.89 2.11
C CYS A 43 -5.79 1.94 3.64
N VAL A 44 -4.68 1.67 4.34
CA VAL A 44 -4.64 1.73 5.80
C VAL A 44 -4.72 3.17 6.31
N ALA A 45 -3.99 4.10 5.69
CA ALA A 45 -3.94 5.50 6.10
C ALA A 45 -5.30 6.21 5.98
N LEU A 46 -6.11 5.85 4.99
CA LEU A 46 -7.46 6.37 4.81
C LEU A 46 -8.52 5.64 5.64
N GLY A 47 -8.12 4.63 6.42
CA GLY A 47 -9.02 3.87 7.29
C GLY A 47 -9.86 2.81 6.58
N ASP A 48 -9.54 2.46 5.33
CA ASP A 48 -10.24 1.41 4.58
C ASP A 48 -9.95 0.01 5.15
N VAL A 49 -8.73 -0.16 5.69
CA VAL A 49 -8.29 -1.37 6.38
C VAL A 49 -7.66 -0.97 7.71
N LYS A 50 -8.08 -1.62 8.79
CA LYS A 50 -7.49 -1.37 10.12
C LYS A 50 -6.09 -1.96 10.17
N MET A 51 -5.11 -1.14 10.57
CA MET A 51 -3.74 -1.62 10.78
C MET A 51 -3.70 -2.61 11.95
N THR A 52 -3.06 -3.75 11.73
CA THR A 52 -2.78 -4.74 12.76
C THR A 52 -1.64 -4.20 13.62
N THR A 53 -1.95 -3.67 14.81
CA THR A 53 -0.95 -3.17 15.78
C THR A 53 -0.57 -4.23 16.80
N ASP A 54 -1.33 -5.32 16.89
CA ASP A 54 -1.07 -6.37 17.85
C ASP A 54 0.14 -7.15 17.37
N GLY A 55 1.19 -7.21 18.20
CA GLY A 55 2.38 -8.06 18.03
C GLY A 55 2.09 -9.57 18.04
N ASN A 56 0.87 -9.96 17.69
CA ASN A 56 0.38 -11.31 17.46
C ASN A 56 0.62 -11.75 16.00
N VAL A 57 1.70 -11.28 15.38
CA VAL A 57 2.29 -12.01 14.26
C VAL A 57 2.87 -13.28 14.89
N SER A 58 2.09 -14.36 14.84
CA SER A 58 2.41 -15.61 15.51
C SER A 58 3.82 -16.11 15.11
N PRO A 59 4.58 -16.68 16.05
CA PRO A 59 6.03 -16.76 15.98
C PRO A 59 6.46 -18.08 15.33
N SER A 60 7.13 -18.04 14.18
CA SER A 60 8.20 -19.00 13.82
C SER A 60 8.77 -18.76 12.42
N VAL A 61 8.79 -17.53 11.89
CA VAL A 61 9.49 -17.29 10.62
C VAL A 61 10.98 -17.23 10.94
N CYS A 62 11.71 -18.22 10.45
CA CYS A 62 13.14 -18.32 10.64
C CYS A 62 13.80 -17.01 10.14
N PRO A 63 14.71 -16.37 10.89
CA PRO A 63 15.35 -15.11 10.46
C PRO A 63 16.00 -15.18 9.08
N SER A 64 16.34 -16.39 8.63
CA SER A 64 16.89 -16.69 7.29
C SER A 64 15.92 -16.46 6.13
N GLU A 65 14.64 -16.20 6.38
CA GLU A 65 13.62 -16.00 5.33
C GLU A 65 13.29 -14.52 5.06
N TYR A 66 13.93 -13.60 5.78
CA TYR A 66 13.80 -12.17 5.52
C TYR A 66 14.77 -11.72 4.42
N ARG A 67 14.27 -10.93 3.47
CA ARG A 67 15.07 -10.30 2.42
C ARG A 67 14.86 -8.80 2.45
N THR A 68 15.94 -8.05 2.23
CA THR A 68 15.87 -6.60 2.10
C THR A 68 15.37 -6.24 0.71
N LEU A 69 14.35 -5.39 0.66
CA LEU A 69 13.75 -4.86 -0.56
C LEU A 69 13.87 -3.35 -0.58
N ASN A 70 14.26 -2.80 -1.73
CA ASN A 70 14.24 -1.36 -1.97
C ASN A 70 12.90 -0.97 -2.58
N ILE A 71 12.14 -0.14 -1.88
CA ILE A 71 10.80 0.26 -2.28
C ILE A 71 10.76 1.77 -2.52
N GLU A 72 9.95 2.18 -3.48
CA GLU A 72 9.72 3.60 -3.75
C GLU A 72 8.38 4.04 -3.17
N VAL A 73 8.39 5.03 -2.29
CA VAL A 73 7.18 5.58 -1.66
C VAL A 73 7.07 7.08 -1.90
N ALA A 74 5.85 7.60 -1.87
CA ALA A 74 5.62 9.04 -2.02
C ALA A 74 5.97 9.77 -0.71
N PRO A 75 6.43 11.04 -0.75
CA PRO A 75 6.77 11.80 0.46
C PRO A 75 5.68 11.80 1.54
N GLN A 76 4.42 12.08 1.18
CA GLN A 76 3.30 12.04 2.14
C GLN A 76 3.06 10.66 2.79
N GLN A 77 3.50 9.57 2.15
CA GLN A 77 3.41 8.24 2.74
C GLN A 77 4.52 8.04 3.77
N ILE A 78 5.72 8.59 3.52
CA ILE A 78 6.78 8.68 4.54
C ILE A 78 6.29 9.48 5.73
N ASP A 79 5.77 10.68 5.49
CA ASP A 79 5.32 11.56 6.56
C ASP A 79 4.22 10.90 7.41
N TRP A 80 3.30 10.15 6.77
CA TRP A 80 2.31 9.34 7.48
C TRP A 80 2.93 8.18 8.27
N ILE A 81 3.87 7.42 7.67
CA ILE A 81 4.59 6.34 8.37
C ILE A 81 5.31 6.90 9.61
N ASP A 82 6.02 8.03 9.47
CA ASP A 82 6.75 8.67 10.56
C ASP A 82 5.83 9.15 11.67
N SER A 83 4.65 9.69 11.31
CA SER A 83 3.59 10.03 12.27
C SER A 83 3.11 8.80 13.05
N VAL A 84 2.95 7.65 12.39
CA VAL A 84 2.57 6.40 13.05
C VAL A 84 3.71 5.88 13.95
N VAL A 85 4.95 5.87 13.46
CA VAL A 85 6.14 5.49 14.23
C VAL A 85 6.24 6.32 15.51
N SER A 86 6.02 7.63 15.43
CA SER A 86 6.06 8.52 16.59
C SER A 86 5.01 8.22 17.67
N LYS A 87 3.91 7.54 17.29
CA LYS A 87 2.81 7.18 18.19
C LYS A 87 2.98 5.79 18.82
N ILE A 88 3.83 4.94 18.24
CA ILE A 88 4.05 3.57 18.70
C ILE A 88 5.50 3.46 19.16
N GLU A 89 5.71 3.57 20.48
CA GLU A 89 7.06 3.51 21.06
C GLU A 89 7.80 2.23 20.68
N GLY A 90 9.08 2.38 20.33
CA GLY A 90 9.95 1.26 19.97
C GLY A 90 9.71 0.67 18.57
N SER A 91 8.76 1.21 17.79
CA SER A 91 8.54 0.78 16.40
C SER A 91 9.47 1.47 15.42
N SER A 92 9.78 0.78 14.33
CA SER A 92 10.53 1.26 13.18
C SER A 92 9.64 1.39 11.94
N GLN A 93 10.06 2.18 10.95
CA GLN A 93 9.35 2.28 9.67
C GLN A 93 9.13 0.91 9.00
N SER A 94 10.11 -0.01 9.15
CA SER A 94 10.01 -1.37 8.60
C SER A 94 8.90 -2.17 9.26
N GLU A 95 8.76 -2.09 10.59
CA GLU A 95 7.69 -2.77 11.32
C GLU A 95 6.32 -2.18 10.96
N ILE A 96 6.20 -0.86 10.84
CA ILE A 96 4.94 -0.23 10.39
C ILE A 96 4.56 -0.71 8.99
N ILE A 97 5.52 -0.77 8.05
CA ILE A 97 5.25 -1.25 6.69
C ILE A 97 4.87 -2.73 6.70
N GLN A 98 5.53 -3.57 7.50
CA GLN A 98 5.15 -4.98 7.64
C GLN A 98 3.74 -5.14 8.19
N SER A 99 3.36 -4.36 9.20
CA SER A 99 2.00 -4.37 9.77
C SER A 99 0.96 -3.92 8.76
N VAL A 100 1.25 -2.88 7.97
CA VAL A 100 0.39 -2.43 6.86
C VAL A 100 0.19 -3.56 5.84
N LEU A 101 1.29 -4.19 5.39
CA LEU A 101 1.23 -5.26 4.40
C LEU A 101 0.48 -6.49 4.90
N THR A 102 0.73 -6.89 6.14
CA THR A 102 0.01 -8.00 6.77
C THR A 102 -1.49 -7.72 6.85
N SER A 103 -1.86 -6.47 7.17
CA SER A 103 -3.26 -6.06 7.22
C SER A 103 -3.91 -6.14 5.83
N CYS A 104 -3.23 -5.67 4.79
CA CYS A 104 -3.73 -5.76 3.42
C CYS A 104 -3.75 -7.19 2.85
N MET A 105 -2.84 -8.07 3.28
CA MET A 105 -2.86 -9.49 2.93
C MET A 105 -4.10 -10.21 3.48
N ASN A 106 -4.56 -9.80 4.66
CA ASN A 106 -5.73 -10.35 5.33
C ASN A 106 -7.04 -9.67 4.93
N ALA A 107 -6.97 -8.58 4.16
CA ALA A 107 -8.14 -7.85 3.67
C ALA A 107 -8.62 -8.36 2.32
N ASP A 108 -9.88 -8.08 1.99
CA ASP A 108 -10.42 -8.35 0.66
C ASP A 108 -9.67 -7.54 -0.40
N LYS A 109 -9.28 -8.20 -1.49
CA LYS A 109 -8.50 -7.59 -2.58
C LYS A 109 -9.19 -6.36 -3.17
N ASP A 110 -10.51 -6.38 -3.23
CA ASP A 110 -11.33 -5.31 -3.82
C ASP A 110 -11.28 -4.04 -2.96
N VAL A 111 -11.18 -4.18 -1.63
CA VAL A 111 -11.00 -3.06 -0.70
C VAL A 111 -9.61 -2.43 -0.87
N VAL A 112 -8.58 -3.25 -1.11
CA VAL A 112 -7.20 -2.76 -1.26
C VAL A 112 -6.98 -2.15 -2.65
N PHE A 113 -7.38 -2.85 -3.71
CA PHE A 113 -7.04 -2.52 -5.11
C PHE A 113 -8.20 -2.01 -5.96
N GLY A 114 -9.44 -2.32 -5.60
CA GLY A 114 -10.63 -1.86 -6.32
C GLY A 114 -10.99 -0.39 -6.08
N VAL A 115 -10.38 0.25 -5.09
CA VAL A 115 -10.60 1.66 -4.75
C VAL A 115 -9.55 2.57 -5.40
N VAL A 116 -9.99 3.45 -6.29
CA VAL A 116 -9.17 4.49 -6.90
C VAL A 116 -9.01 5.64 -5.94
N ARG A 117 -7.77 5.85 -5.48
CA ARG A 117 -7.41 6.88 -4.51
C ARG A 117 -6.59 7.96 -5.21
N CYS A 118 -7.22 9.12 -5.47
CA CYS A 118 -6.61 10.22 -6.18
C CYS A 118 -6.51 11.47 -5.30
N LYS A 119 -5.34 12.15 -5.33
CA LYS A 119 -5.12 13.41 -4.58
C LYS A 119 -5.80 14.62 -5.23
N SER A 120 -6.18 14.49 -6.49
CA SER A 120 -6.91 15.49 -7.23
C SER A 120 -8.25 14.90 -7.67
N LYS A 121 -9.08 15.74 -8.26
CA LYS A 121 -10.22 15.26 -9.03
C LYS A 121 -9.72 14.35 -10.16
N VAL A 122 -10.34 13.19 -10.30
CA VAL A 122 -10.12 12.23 -11.38
C VAL A 122 -10.40 12.86 -12.72
N THR A 123 -11.42 13.71 -12.82
CA THR A 123 -11.75 14.45 -14.05
C THR A 123 -10.61 15.36 -14.52
N ALA A 124 -9.70 15.74 -13.62
CA ALA A 124 -8.50 16.52 -13.93
C ALA A 124 -7.23 15.65 -14.04
N CYS A 125 -7.35 14.31 -14.00
CA CYS A 125 -6.24 13.38 -13.97
C CYS A 125 -6.49 12.23 -14.96
N GLU A 126 -5.98 12.37 -16.18
CA GLU A 126 -6.08 11.35 -17.24
C GLU A 126 -5.60 9.97 -16.76
N GLY A 127 -4.55 9.94 -15.94
CA GLY A 127 -4.05 8.70 -15.34
C GLY A 127 -5.03 8.05 -14.38
N ALA A 128 -5.83 8.82 -13.63
CA ALA A 128 -6.88 8.27 -12.77
C ALA A 128 -8.04 7.71 -13.60
N GLN A 129 -8.38 8.37 -14.70
CA GLN A 129 -9.45 7.95 -15.60
C GLN A 129 -9.11 6.62 -16.30
N ALA A 130 -7.87 6.48 -16.79
CA ALA A 130 -7.38 5.22 -17.35
C ALA A 130 -7.39 4.07 -16.32
N VAL A 131 -7.08 4.35 -15.06
CA VAL A 131 -7.13 3.35 -13.97
C VAL A 131 -8.57 2.95 -13.67
N ILE A 132 -9.53 3.89 -13.65
CA ILE A 132 -10.96 3.57 -13.45
C ILE A 132 -11.48 2.68 -14.57
N ASP A 133 -11.14 2.97 -15.82
CA ASP A 133 -11.56 2.15 -16.95
C ASP A 133 -11.01 0.73 -16.85
N SER A 134 -9.76 0.59 -16.40
CA SER A 134 -9.13 -0.72 -16.18
C SER A 134 -9.80 -1.49 -15.04
N LEU A 135 -10.00 -0.83 -13.89
CA LEU A 135 -10.63 -1.46 -12.72
C LEU A 135 -12.09 -1.80 -12.99
N SER A 136 -12.81 -0.96 -13.74
CA SER A 136 -14.21 -1.21 -14.10
C SER A 136 -14.35 -2.45 -14.98
N LYS A 137 -13.36 -2.74 -15.82
CA LYS A 137 -13.31 -3.99 -16.60
C LYS A 137 -12.98 -5.20 -15.75
N GLN A 138 -12.16 -5.03 -14.70
CA GLN A 138 -11.67 -6.12 -13.87
C GLN A 138 -12.65 -6.51 -12.75
N TYR A 139 -13.27 -5.54 -12.10
CA TYR A 139 -14.14 -5.71 -10.93
C TYR A 139 -15.63 -5.47 -11.23
N GLY A 140 -15.95 -4.90 -12.39
CA GLY A 140 -17.29 -4.42 -12.72
C GLY A 140 -17.49 -2.96 -12.31
N LYS A 141 -18.23 -2.20 -13.12
CA LYS A 141 -18.44 -0.74 -12.92
C LYS A 141 -19.00 -0.38 -11.56
N ASP A 142 -19.90 -1.21 -11.02
CA ASP A 142 -20.58 -0.94 -9.75
C ASP A 142 -19.72 -1.24 -8.52
N ASN A 143 -18.55 -1.86 -8.71
CA ASN A 143 -17.64 -2.28 -7.64
C ASN A 143 -16.37 -1.42 -7.57
N VAL A 144 -16.23 -0.39 -8.41
CA VAL A 144 -15.08 0.53 -8.37
C VAL A 144 -15.46 1.76 -7.55
N GLU A 145 -14.86 1.88 -6.37
CA GLU A 145 -15.00 3.06 -5.54
C GLU A 145 -13.94 4.10 -5.91
N ILE A 146 -14.32 5.37 -6.01
CA ILE A 146 -13.41 6.48 -6.32
C ILE A 146 -13.38 7.43 -5.13
N LYS A 147 -12.19 7.62 -4.55
CA LYS A 147 -11.90 8.61 -3.51
C LYS A 147 -11.01 9.70 -4.11
N GLU A 148 -11.57 10.90 -4.24
CA GLU A 148 -10.90 12.09 -4.74
C GLU A 148 -10.42 12.98 -3.59
N GLU A 149 -9.50 13.90 -3.91
CA GLU A 149 -9.03 14.94 -2.97
C GLU A 149 -8.48 14.38 -1.66
N ILE A 150 -7.94 13.16 -1.70
CA ILE A 150 -7.42 12.50 -0.50
C ILE A 150 -6.18 13.22 0.01
N SER A 151 -6.10 13.34 1.34
CA SER A 151 -4.88 13.70 2.06
C SER A 151 -4.57 12.62 3.09
N LEU A 152 -3.28 12.25 3.19
CA LEU A 152 -2.81 11.30 4.21
C LEU A 152 -2.42 12.00 5.51
N LEU A 153 -2.47 13.34 5.53
CA LEU A 153 -2.17 14.24 6.65
C LEU A 153 -3.10 15.46 6.60
#